data_AF-D0W542-F1
#
_entry.id   AF-D0W542-F1
#
_cell.length_a   1.000
_cell.length_b   1.000
_cell.length_c   1.000
_cell.angle_alpha   90.00
_cell.angle_beta   90.00
_cell.angle_gamma   90.00
#
_symmetry.space_group_name_H-M   'P 1'
#
loop_
_entity.id
_entity.type
_entity.pdbx_description
1 polymer ?
#
loop_
_entity_poly.entity_id
_entity_poly.type
_entity_poly.pdbx_seq_one_letter_code
_entity_poly.pdbx_strand_id
1 'polypeptide(L)' 'MMSYFGLIMATVIKYKKDAGVGTLISMMLPYSAFFLIAWIALFCIWVFVLGLPVGPGAPTFYPVP' A
#
# COMPACT_ATOMS: atom_id res chain seq x y z
N MET A 1 14.77 2.81 -6.13
CA MET A 1 14.07 2.17 -4.99
C MET A 1 14.64 0.78 -4.61
N MET A 2 15.93 0.50 -4.84
CA MET A 2 16.61 -0.77 -4.45
C MET A 2 17.58 -0.63 -3.26
N SER A 3 17.91 0.61 -2.86
CA SER A 3 18.97 0.87 -1.88
C SER A 3 18.60 0.54 -0.42
N TYR A 4 17.32 0.57 -0.06
CA TYR A 4 16.88 0.35 1.33
C TYR A 4 16.78 -1.11 1.74
N PHE A 5 16.60 -2.03 0.78
CA PHE A 5 16.42 -3.44 1.06
C PHE A 5 17.62 -4.05 1.81
N GLY A 6 18.85 -3.68 1.42
CA GLY A 6 20.06 -4.15 2.09
C GLY A 6 20.15 -3.69 3.56
N LEU A 7 19.76 -2.46 3.86
CA LEU A 7 19.78 -1.91 5.22
C LEU A 7 18.70 -2.58 6.10
N ILE A 8 17.52 -2.82 5.55
CA ILE A 8 16.43 -3.53 6.23
C ILE A 8 16.82 -5.01 6.46
N MET A 9 17.45 -5.68 5.50
CA MET A 9 17.95 -7.05 5.69
C MET A 9 19.06 -7.11 6.74
N ALA A 10 20.03 -6.20 6.71
CA ALA A 10 21.12 -6.16 7.71
C ALA A 10 20.59 -5.97 9.14
N THR A 11 19.55 -5.13 9.30
CA THR A 11 18.90 -4.94 10.59
C THR A 11 18.08 -6.16 11.01
N VAL A 12 17.36 -6.81 10.10
CA VAL A 12 16.60 -8.04 10.42
C VAL A 12 17.53 -9.20 10.79
N ILE A 13 18.64 -9.40 10.06
CA ILE A 13 19.65 -10.43 10.36
C ILE A 13 20.28 -10.21 11.74
N LYS A 14 20.43 -8.96 12.19
CA LYS A 14 20.93 -8.62 13.53
C LYS A 14 20.05 -9.19 14.65
N TYR A 15 18.72 -9.22 14.46
CA TYR A 15 17.77 -9.71 15.47
C TYR A 15 17.32 -11.17 15.22
N LYS A 16 17.29 -11.61 13.96
CA LYS A 16 16.99 -12.98 13.53
C LYS A 16 18.00 -13.45 12.48
N LYS A 17 19.02 -14.18 12.94
CA LYS A 17 20.10 -14.70 12.09
C LYS A 17 19.62 -15.65 10.98
N ASP A 18 18.53 -16.37 11.20
CA ASP A 18 17.96 -17.31 10.21
C ASP A 18 17.00 -16.64 9.22
N ALA A 19 16.77 -15.33 9.33
CA ALA A 19 15.87 -14.61 8.44
C ALA A 19 16.53 -14.37 7.07
N GLY A 20 16.06 -15.10 6.06
CA GLY A 20 16.42 -14.88 4.66
C GLY A 20 15.54 -13.83 3.97
N VAL A 21 15.85 -13.57 2.70
CA VAL A 21 15.09 -12.67 1.83
C VAL A 21 13.61 -13.08 1.74
N GLY A 22 13.33 -14.37 1.61
CA GLY A 22 11.96 -14.89 1.54
C GLY A 22 11.16 -14.71 2.84
N THR A 23 11.83 -14.82 4.00
CA THR A 23 11.21 -14.59 5.32
C THR A 23 10.78 -13.15 5.46
N LEU A 24 11.63 -12.21 5.03
CA LEU A 24 11.32 -10.79 5.09
C LEU A 24 10.15 -10.44 4.15
N ILE A 25 10.16 -10.96 2.92
CA ILE A 25 9.08 -10.74 1.95
C ILE A 25 7.76 -11.34 2.44
N SER A 26 7.76 -12.58 2.95
CA SER A 26 6.55 -13.20 3.50
C SER A 26 6.01 -12.47 4.72
N MET A 27 6.89 -11.92 5.57
CA MET A 27 6.48 -11.14 6.73
C MET A 27 5.85 -9.80 6.32
N MET A 28 6.31 -9.20 5.22
CA MET A 28 5.76 -7.95 4.68
C MET A 28 4.53 -8.14 3.78
N LEU A 29 4.34 -9.32 3.20
CA LEU A 29 3.22 -9.65 2.32
C LEU A 29 1.84 -9.38 2.95
N PRO A 30 1.52 -9.83 4.19
CA PRO A 30 0.22 -9.54 4.80
C PRO A 30 0.02 -8.04 5.01
N TYR A 31 1.05 -7.30 5.43
CA TYR A 31 0.97 -5.85 5.58
C TYR A 31 0.64 -5.16 4.26
N SER A 32 1.30 -5.55 3.17
CA SER A 32 1.03 -5.02 1.83
C SER A 32 -0.40 -5.31 1.39
N ALA A 33 -0.89 -6.54 1.60
CA ALA A 33 -2.26 -6.93 1.25
C ALA A 33 -3.30 -6.12 2.03
N PHE A 34 -3.14 -5.98 3.34
CA PHE A 34 -4.04 -5.15 4.16
C PHE A 34 -4.01 -3.70 3.74
N PHE A 35 -2.82 -3.14 3.49
CA PHE A 35 -2.69 -1.76 3.04
C PHE A 35 -3.38 -1.53 1.70
N LEU A 36 -3.20 -2.45 0.74
CA LEU A 36 -3.82 -2.38 -0.57
C LEU A 36 -5.35 -2.41 -0.45
N ILE A 37 -5.90 -3.36 0.32
CA ILE A 37 -7.35 -3.47 0.54
C ILE A 37 -7.89 -2.22 1.23
N ALA A 38 -7.22 -1.75 2.29
CA ALA A 38 -7.61 -0.55 3.00
C ALA A 38 -7.57 0.69 2.10
N TRP A 39 -6.59 0.78 1.20
CA TRP A 39 -6.45 1.89 0.27
C TRP A 39 -7.58 1.92 -0.77
N ILE A 40 -7.91 0.75 -1.34
CA ILE A 40 -9.05 0.63 -2.26
C ILE A 40 -10.35 0.95 -1.53
N ALA A 41 -10.54 0.42 -0.32
CA ALA A 41 -11.74 0.68 0.47
C ALA A 41 -11.89 2.17 0.80
N LEU A 42 -10.81 2.84 1.22
CA LEU A 42 -10.78 4.27 1.48
C LEU A 42 -11.17 5.06 0.22
N PHE A 43 -10.59 4.72 -0.92
CA PHE A 43 -10.92 5.36 -2.19
C PHE A 43 -12.39 5.16 -2.56
N CYS A 44 -12.91 3.94 -2.45
CA CYS A 44 -14.30 3.64 -2.77
C CYS A 44 -15.28 4.39 -1.86
N ILE A 45 -15.01 4.43 -0.55
CA ILE A 45 -15.84 5.16 0.42
C ILE A 45 -15.78 6.66 0.12
N TRP A 46 -14.59 7.20 -0.15
CA TRP A 46 -14.42 8.62 -0.43
C TRP A 46 -15.13 9.08 -1.70
N VAL A 47 -15.00 8.31 -2.78
CA VAL A 47 -15.48 8.69 -4.11
C VAL A 47 -16.96 8.35 -4.29
N PHE A 48 -17.39 7.16 -3.88
CA PHE A 48 -18.75 6.67 -4.16
C PHE A 48 -19.73 6.89 -3.01
N VAL A 49 -19.27 6.87 -1.74
CA VAL A 49 -20.17 7.07 -0.59
C VAL A 49 -20.25 8.55 -0.20
N LEU A 50 -19.11 9.23 -0.13
CA LEU A 50 -19.05 10.66 0.23
C LEU A 50 -19.23 11.59 -0.97
N GLY A 51 -19.16 11.08 -2.21
CA GLY A 51 -19.34 11.86 -3.44
C GLY A 51 -18.31 12.97 -3.62
N LEU A 52 -17.20 12.92 -2.87
CA LEU A 52 -16.17 13.95 -2.90
C LEU A 52 -15.32 13.79 -4.16
N PRO A 53 -15.01 14.88 -4.87
CA PRO A 53 -14.18 14.80 -6.05
C PRO A 53 -12.77 14.32 -5.64
N VAL A 54 -12.20 13.43 -6.45
CA VAL A 54 -10.84 12.89 -6.24
C VAL A 54 -9.76 13.99 -6.25
N GLY A 55 -10.11 15.17 -6.77
CA GLY A 55 -9.32 16.39 -6.69
C GLY A 55 -10.13 17.62 -7.10
N PRO A 56 -9.68 18.84 -6.77
CA PRO A 56 -10.32 20.07 -7.19
C PRO A 56 -10.40 20.12 -8.73
N GLY A 57 -11.60 20.29 -9.28
CA GLY A 57 -11.83 20.32 -10.73
C GLY A 57 -11.93 18.95 -11.43
N ALA A 58 -11.96 17.84 -10.68
CA ALA A 58 -12.17 16.49 -11.23
C ALA A 58 -13.58 15.97 -10.86
N PRO A 59 -14.64 16.35 -11.60
CA PRO A 59 -15.98 15.81 -11.38
C PRO A 59 -16.00 14.31 -11.68
N THR A 60 -16.60 13.53 -10.79
CA THR A 60 -16.71 12.07 -10.86
C THR A 60 -17.74 11.58 -11.87
N PHE A 61 -18.67 12.45 -12.27
CA PHE A 61 -19.68 12.17 -13.29
C PHE A 61 -19.54 13.19 -14.43
N TYR A 62 -19.36 12.67 -15.65
CA TYR A 62 -19.53 13.47 -16.86
C TYR A 62 -20.96 13.24 -17.36
N PRO A 63 -21.85 14.25 -17.32
CA PRO A 63 -23.12 14.14 -18.01
C PRO A 63 -22.84 14.03 -19.51
N VAL A 64 -23.32 12.94 -20.12
CA VAL A 64 -23.41 12.82 -21.59
C VAL A 64 -24.43 13.84 -22.10
N PRO A 65 -24.18 14.50 -23.25
CA PRO A 65 -25.06 15.52 -23.80
C PRO A 65 -26.45 15.00 -24.19
#